data_AF-A0AAQ3JST5-F1
#
_entry.id   AF-A0AAQ3JST5-F1
#
_cell.length_a   1.000
_cell.length_b   1.000
_cell.length_c   1.000
_cell.angle_alpha   90.00
_cell.angle_beta   90.00
_cell.angle_gamma   90.00
#
_symmetry.space_group_name_H-M   'P 1'
#
loop_
_entity.id
_entity.type
_entity.pdbx_description
1 polymer ?
#
loop_
_entity_poly.entity_id
_entity_poly.type
_entity_poly.pdbx_seq_one_letter_code
_entity_poly.pdbx_strand_id
1 'polypeptide(L)'
;MAVAMAGHSTLCFARTNHYSVTSPPLSSASKLRVSTAVSVPVSTSSMRVLGFGRSQLVGLPLINTAVVTSPPSLVRPTPRVLPVVARRVCPFTGKKANKANKVSFSNHKTKKLQFVNLQYKRVWWEAGKRYLKLRLSTKALKTIEKNGLDAVAKKAGIDLRKK
;
A
#
# COMPACT_ATOMS: atom_id res chain seq x y z
N MET A 1 -54.05 -22.74 -50.50
CA MET A 1 -53.26 -21.75 -49.75
C MET A 1 -51.92 -22.37 -49.42
N ALA A 2 -50.89 -22.11 -50.24
CA ALA A 2 -49.54 -22.58 -50.02
C ALA A 2 -48.67 -21.36 -49.69
N VAL A 3 -48.06 -21.34 -48.50
CA VAL A 3 -46.93 -20.48 -48.22
C VAL A 3 -45.91 -21.31 -47.44
N ALA A 4 -44.86 -21.69 -48.14
CA ALA A 4 -43.62 -22.20 -47.58
C ALA A 4 -42.90 -21.06 -46.84
N MET A 5 -42.37 -21.33 -45.65
CA MET A 5 -41.40 -20.45 -45.00
C MET A 5 -40.15 -21.26 -44.66
N ALA A 6 -39.08 -20.84 -45.33
CA ALA A 6 -37.77 -21.45 -45.35
C ALA A 6 -37.05 -21.37 -43.99
N GLY A 7 -36.23 -22.39 -43.75
CA GLY A 7 -35.33 -22.47 -42.61
C GLY A 7 -34.27 -21.37 -42.63
N HIS A 8 -33.99 -20.83 -41.45
CA HIS A 8 -32.84 -19.98 -41.20
C HIS A 8 -31.82 -20.75 -40.36
N SER A 9 -30.89 -21.39 -41.07
CA SER A 9 -29.65 -21.93 -40.54
C SER A 9 -28.83 -20.79 -39.92
N THR A 10 -28.74 -20.73 -38.59
CA THR A 10 -27.84 -19.80 -37.91
C THR A 10 -26.61 -20.57 -37.45
N LEU A 11 -25.62 -20.63 -38.31
CA LEU A 11 -24.25 -21.07 -38.01
C LEU A 11 -23.59 -20.02 -37.11
N CYS A 12 -23.57 -20.24 -35.80
CA CYS A 12 -22.77 -19.43 -34.88
C CYS A 12 -21.33 -19.99 -34.83
N PHE A 13 -20.46 -19.28 -35.53
CA PHE A 13 -19.00 -19.39 -35.54
C PHE A 13 -18.41 -19.61 -34.13
N ALA A 14 -17.72 -20.74 -33.96
CA ALA A 14 -16.78 -20.97 -32.87
C ALA A 14 -15.58 -20.01 -33.04
N ARG A 15 -15.42 -19.05 -32.11
CA ARG A 15 -14.16 -18.30 -31.97
C ARG A 15 -13.20 -19.08 -31.09
N THR A 16 -12.37 -19.90 -31.72
CA THR A 16 -11.13 -20.43 -31.14
C THR A 16 -10.07 -19.33 -31.12
N ASN A 17 -9.95 -18.61 -30.01
CA ASN A 17 -8.77 -17.75 -29.80
C ASN A 17 -7.62 -18.61 -29.28
N HIS A 18 -6.79 -19.06 -30.23
CA HIS A 18 -5.44 -19.54 -29.97
C HIS A 18 -4.60 -18.41 -29.34
N TYR A 19 -4.11 -18.62 -28.13
CA TYR A 19 -3.00 -17.85 -27.58
C TYR A 19 -1.81 -18.79 -27.40
N SER A 20 -0.97 -18.86 -28.42
CA SER A 20 0.40 -19.35 -28.31
C SER A 20 1.26 -18.23 -27.72
N VAL A 21 1.83 -18.45 -26.53
CA VAL A 21 2.91 -17.60 -26.02
C VAL A 21 4.03 -18.49 -25.53
N THR A 22 5.03 -18.61 -26.39
CA THR A 22 6.34 -19.18 -26.19
C THR A 22 7.10 -18.40 -25.11
N SER A 23 7.65 -19.11 -24.13
CA SER A 23 8.63 -18.59 -23.14
C SER A 23 10.01 -18.48 -23.80
N PRO A 24 10.93 -17.61 -23.33
CA PRO A 24 12.02 -18.17 -22.52
C PRO A 24 12.50 -17.28 -21.34
N PRO A 25 13.26 -17.89 -20.39
CA PRO A 25 13.78 -17.26 -19.17
C PRO A 25 15.20 -16.70 -19.37
N LEU A 26 15.67 -15.87 -18.42
CA LEU A 26 17.07 -15.51 -18.06
C LEU A 26 16.97 -14.22 -17.20
N SER A 27 17.75 -13.90 -16.17
CA SER A 27 18.96 -14.48 -15.55
C SER A 27 19.13 -13.80 -14.18
N SER A 28 19.72 -14.52 -13.22
CA SER A 28 20.17 -14.05 -11.90
C SER A 28 21.29 -13.02 -11.99
N ALA A 29 21.33 -12.05 -11.07
CA ALA A 29 22.57 -11.33 -10.73
C ALA A 29 22.62 -10.93 -9.24
N SER A 30 23.57 -11.59 -8.57
CA SER A 30 24.37 -11.31 -7.38
C SER A 30 24.21 -10.01 -6.56
N LYS A 31 24.20 -10.24 -5.23
CA LYS A 31 24.56 -9.32 -4.12
C LYS A 31 25.92 -8.66 -4.32
N LEU A 32 26.12 -7.46 -3.77
CA LEU A 32 27.34 -7.09 -3.02
C LEU A 32 27.03 -5.98 -1.98
N ARG A 33 27.43 -6.24 -0.73
CA ARG A 33 27.61 -5.29 0.37
C ARG A 33 28.95 -4.59 0.17
N VAL A 34 29.06 -3.32 0.57
CA VAL A 34 30.32 -2.80 1.13
C VAL A 34 30.00 -1.92 2.34
N SER A 35 30.62 -2.29 3.45
CA SER A 35 30.76 -1.54 4.69
C SER A 35 32.03 -0.70 4.59
N THR A 36 32.02 0.55 5.03
CA THR A 36 33.23 1.21 5.55
C THR A 36 32.84 2.13 6.70
N ALA A 37 33.35 1.77 7.88
CA ALA A 37 33.38 2.60 9.06
C ALA A 37 34.53 3.62 8.90
N VAL A 38 34.31 4.84 9.37
CA VAL A 38 35.35 5.86 9.50
C VAL A 38 35.54 6.11 11.00
N SER A 39 36.75 5.83 11.48
CA SER A 39 37.27 6.16 12.79
C SER A 39 38.11 7.44 12.71
N VAL A 40 38.00 8.30 13.73
CA VAL A 40 38.78 9.53 13.92
C VAL A 40 39.23 9.60 15.40
N PRO A 41 40.20 10.44 15.80
CA PRO A 41 41.45 9.98 16.40
C PRO A 41 41.58 10.30 17.89
N VAL A 42 42.57 9.62 18.47
CA VAL A 42 43.17 9.81 19.79
C VAL A 42 43.55 11.27 20.06
N SER A 43 43.30 11.74 21.28
CA SER A 43 44.04 12.86 21.87
C SER A 43 44.20 12.63 23.37
N THR A 44 45.45 12.38 23.75
CA THR A 44 45.97 12.28 25.11
C THR A 44 46.18 13.67 25.71
N SER A 45 45.74 13.88 26.94
CA SER A 45 46.22 14.97 27.82
C SER A 45 46.16 14.46 29.26
N SER A 46 47.28 13.96 29.77
CA SER A 46 48.27 14.69 30.58
C SER A 46 47.65 15.29 31.85
N MET A 47 47.78 14.54 32.95
CA MET A 47 47.35 14.93 34.29
C MET A 47 48.25 16.02 34.86
N ARG A 48 47.66 17.00 35.57
CA ARG A 48 48.30 17.65 36.73
C ARG A 48 47.27 17.92 37.81
N VAL A 49 47.44 17.24 38.93
CA VAL A 49 46.79 17.50 40.23
C VAL A 49 47.65 18.51 40.97
N LEU A 50 47.06 19.61 41.45
CA LEU A 50 47.56 20.35 42.62
C LEU A 50 46.39 21.09 43.31
N GLY A 51 46.29 20.89 44.63
CA GLY A 51 45.88 21.95 45.55
C GLY A 51 44.43 21.95 46.04
N PHE A 52 44.23 21.36 47.22
CA PHE A 52 43.20 21.75 48.18
C PHE A 52 43.34 23.24 48.55
N GLY A 53 42.23 23.99 48.65
CA GLY A 53 42.22 25.21 49.47
C GLY A 53 41.25 26.33 49.09
N ARG A 54 40.22 26.47 49.94
CA ARG A 54 39.49 27.69 50.33
C ARG A 54 38.42 28.27 49.39
N SER A 55 37.18 28.09 49.87
CA SER A 55 36.02 28.96 49.71
C SER A 55 36.35 30.46 49.67
N GLN A 56 35.67 31.23 48.80
CA GLN A 56 35.01 32.50 49.12
C GLN A 56 33.90 32.78 48.09
N LEU A 57 32.68 33.01 48.61
CA LEU A 57 31.49 33.43 47.87
C LEU A 57 31.71 34.83 47.26
N VAL A 58 31.71 35.01 45.94
CA VAL A 58 31.38 36.30 45.31
C VAL A 58 30.83 36.12 43.88
N GLY A 59 29.57 36.54 43.71
CA GLY A 59 28.90 37.10 42.52
C GLY A 59 29.34 36.74 41.09
N LEU A 60 28.48 36.01 40.37
CA LEU A 60 28.43 36.02 38.90
C LEU A 60 27.41 37.06 38.42
N PRO A 61 27.78 38.06 37.61
CA PRO A 61 26.85 38.69 36.68
C PRO A 61 27.02 38.02 35.31
N LEU A 62 26.07 37.14 34.93
CA LEU A 62 25.98 36.65 33.56
C LEU A 62 24.78 37.30 32.89
N ILE A 63 25.06 38.42 32.22
CA ILE A 63 24.41 38.72 30.93
C ILE A 63 24.63 37.48 30.08
N ASN A 64 23.55 36.87 29.59
CA ASN A 64 23.57 36.18 28.30
C ASN A 64 22.14 36.07 27.80
N THR A 65 21.85 36.87 26.79
CA THR A 65 20.71 36.77 25.89
C THR A 65 20.56 35.31 25.44
N ALA A 66 19.49 34.66 25.89
CA ALA A 66 19.11 33.35 25.40
C ALA A 66 18.75 33.47 23.92
N VAL A 67 19.68 33.09 23.04
CA VAL A 67 19.36 32.74 21.67
C VAL A 67 18.52 31.48 21.73
N VAL A 68 17.21 31.66 21.56
CA VAL A 68 16.26 30.58 21.32
C VAL A 68 16.58 30.01 19.94
N THR A 69 17.55 29.10 19.88
CA THR A 69 17.66 28.18 18.75
C THR A 69 16.53 27.18 18.91
N SER A 70 15.35 27.52 18.40
CA SER A 70 14.29 26.56 18.18
C SER A 70 14.86 25.44 17.30
N PRO A 71 14.84 24.16 17.74
CA PRO A 71 15.32 23.08 16.90
C PRO A 71 14.48 23.03 15.62
N PRO A 72 15.07 22.76 14.44
CA PRO A 72 14.30 22.57 13.23
C PRO A 72 13.35 21.39 13.46
N SER A 73 12.05 21.69 13.50
CA SER A 73 11.01 20.69 13.56
C SER A 73 11.23 19.71 12.41
N LEU A 74 11.62 18.48 12.74
CA LEU A 74 11.65 17.35 11.84
C LEU A 74 10.23 17.13 11.31
N VAL A 75 9.87 17.84 10.23
CA VAL A 75 8.71 17.49 9.41
C VAL A 75 9.07 16.18 8.75
N ARG A 76 8.76 15.08 9.43
CA ARG A 76 8.80 13.75 8.85
C ARG A 76 7.87 13.78 7.65
N PRO A 77 8.35 13.66 6.39
CA PRO A 77 7.43 13.43 5.30
C PRO A 77 6.76 12.10 5.62
N THR A 78 5.48 12.11 5.95
CA THR A 78 4.72 10.87 6.00
C THR A 78 4.35 10.52 4.57
N PRO A 79 4.96 9.52 3.91
CA PRO A 79 4.20 8.78 2.94
C PRO A 79 3.22 7.95 3.76
N ARG A 80 2.03 8.51 4.04
CA ARG A 80 0.88 7.71 4.48
C ARG A 80 0.31 6.95 3.28
N VAL A 81 1.17 6.26 2.52
CA VAL A 81 0.70 5.09 1.77
C VAL A 81 0.49 4.05 2.85
N LEU A 82 -0.72 3.97 3.38
CA LEU A 82 -1.11 2.85 4.22
C LEU A 82 -0.64 1.60 3.45
N PRO A 83 0.33 0.80 3.95
CA PRO A 83 0.52 -0.51 3.39
C PRO A 83 -0.86 -1.16 3.45
N VAL A 84 -1.28 -1.86 2.40
CA VAL A 84 -2.62 -2.47 2.36
C VAL A 84 -2.70 -3.46 3.52
N VAL A 85 -3.09 -2.95 4.69
CA VAL A 85 -3.16 -3.67 5.95
C VAL A 85 -4.14 -4.80 5.69
N ALA A 86 -3.92 -5.95 6.30
CA ALA A 86 -4.73 -7.16 6.20
C ALA A 86 -6.19 -6.99 6.74
N ARG A 87 -6.84 -5.86 6.43
CA ARG A 87 -8.23 -5.52 6.72
C ARG A 87 -9.11 -6.00 5.56
N ARG A 88 -10.22 -6.70 5.87
CA ARG A 88 -11.22 -7.14 4.88
C ARG A 88 -12.04 -5.95 4.33
N VAL A 89 -11.36 -5.05 3.62
CA VAL A 89 -11.91 -3.86 2.98
C VAL A 89 -11.48 -3.83 1.52
N CYS A 90 -12.40 -3.45 0.63
CA CYS A 90 -12.05 -3.24 -0.78
C CYS A 90 -11.39 -1.87 -0.94
N PRO A 91 -10.18 -1.76 -1.53
CA PRO A 91 -9.48 -0.48 -1.65
C PRO A 91 -10.18 0.50 -2.61
N PHE A 92 -10.82 0.01 -3.67
CA PHE A 92 -11.46 0.86 -4.69
C PHE A 92 -12.83 1.38 -4.28
N THR A 93 -13.64 0.54 -3.65
CA THR A 93 -15.02 0.89 -3.27
C THR A 93 -15.20 1.19 -1.78
N GLY A 94 -14.16 0.98 -0.97
CA GLY A 94 -14.21 1.20 0.48
C GLY A 94 -15.14 0.24 1.24
N LYS A 95 -15.72 -0.77 0.59
CA LYS A 95 -16.70 -1.69 1.22
C LYS A 95 -16.08 -2.44 2.39
N LYS A 96 -16.77 -2.42 3.53
CA LYS A 96 -16.38 -3.06 4.80
C LYS A 96 -17.40 -4.13 5.20
N ALA A 97 -17.03 -4.96 6.16
CA ALA A 97 -17.95 -5.94 6.74
C ALA A 97 -19.13 -5.24 7.44
N ASN A 98 -20.32 -5.83 7.32
CA ASN A 98 -21.53 -5.35 8.00
C ASN A 98 -21.76 -6.12 9.31
N LYS A 99 -22.13 -5.42 10.38
CA LYS A 99 -22.52 -6.03 11.67
C LYS A 99 -24.01 -6.35 11.62
N ALA A 100 -24.35 -7.64 11.59
CA ALA A 100 -25.73 -8.12 11.51
C ALA A 100 -26.04 -9.08 12.67
N ASN A 101 -27.32 -9.42 12.86
CA ASN A 101 -27.72 -10.50 13.76
C ASN A 101 -28.03 -11.76 12.93
N LYS A 102 -27.73 -12.94 13.48
CA LYS A 102 -28.37 -14.21 13.09
C LYS A 102 -29.59 -14.36 14.01
N VAL A 103 -30.78 -14.54 13.44
CA VAL A 103 -32.02 -14.72 14.18
C VAL A 103 -32.41 -16.20 14.09
N SER A 104 -32.67 -16.84 15.23
CA SER A 104 -33.21 -18.21 15.26
C SER A 104 -34.72 -18.22 15.03
N PHE A 105 -35.30 -19.41 14.82
CA PHE A 105 -36.76 -19.57 14.78
C PHE A 105 -37.44 -19.05 16.06
N SER A 106 -36.81 -19.26 17.22
CA SER A 106 -37.22 -18.71 18.52
C SER A 106 -36.91 -17.21 18.72
N ASN A 107 -36.54 -16.48 17.68
CA ASN A 107 -36.15 -15.05 17.72
C ASN A 107 -34.94 -14.70 18.61
N HIS A 108 -34.11 -15.66 18.98
CA HIS A 108 -32.85 -15.38 19.66
C HIS A 108 -31.84 -14.72 18.68
N LYS A 109 -31.24 -13.60 19.10
CA LYS A 109 -30.39 -12.75 18.26
C LYS A 109 -28.91 -12.90 18.62
N THR A 110 -28.14 -13.56 17.77
CA THR A 110 -26.68 -13.67 17.92
C THR A 110 -25.95 -12.69 17.00
N LYS A 111 -24.94 -11.96 17.49
CA LYS A 111 -24.15 -11.05 16.64
C LYS A 111 -23.31 -11.84 15.63
N LYS A 112 -23.30 -11.43 14.36
CA LYS A 112 -22.42 -11.96 13.31
C LYS A 112 -21.90 -10.84 12.40
N LEU A 113 -20.75 -11.07 11.79
CA LEU A 113 -20.21 -10.19 10.75
C LEU A 113 -20.49 -10.78 9.37
N GLN A 114 -21.08 -9.98 8.48
CA GLN A 114 -21.21 -10.29 7.06
C GLN A 114 -19.99 -9.71 6.34
N PHE A 115 -19.08 -10.58 5.89
CA PHE A 115 -17.86 -10.15 5.20
C PHE A 115 -18.13 -9.76 3.74
N VAL A 116 -17.28 -8.89 3.22
CA VAL A 116 -17.26 -8.55 1.79
C VAL A 116 -16.67 -9.72 1.01
N ASN A 117 -17.27 -10.06 -0.13
CA ASN A 117 -16.72 -11.04 -1.08
C ASN A 117 -15.48 -10.46 -1.78
N LEU A 118 -14.33 -10.58 -1.12
CA LEU A 118 -13.02 -10.14 -1.59
C LEU A 118 -12.29 -11.30 -2.25
N GLN A 119 -11.76 -11.07 -3.44
CA GLN A 119 -11.08 -12.07 -4.26
C GLN A 119 -9.75 -11.50 -4.77
N TYR A 120 -8.73 -12.35 -4.84
CA TYR A 120 -7.48 -12.01 -5.53
C TYR A 120 -7.66 -12.24 -7.03
N LYS A 121 -7.57 -11.17 -7.81
CA LYS A 121 -7.73 -11.23 -9.27
C LYS A 121 -6.62 -10.44 -9.96
N ARG A 122 -6.26 -10.89 -11.16
CA ARG A 122 -5.35 -10.19 -12.06
C ARG A 122 -6.19 -9.33 -12.99
N VAL A 123 -5.96 -8.03 -12.99
CA VAL A 123 -6.62 -7.08 -13.90
C VAL A 123 -5.59 -6.54 -14.87
N TRP A 124 -5.94 -6.50 -16.16
CA TRP A 124 -5.10 -5.89 -17.18
C TRP A 124 -5.13 -4.36 -17.05
N TRP A 125 -3.97 -3.73 -17.13
CA TRP A 125 -3.84 -2.27 -17.12
C TRP A 125 -3.24 -1.81 -18.44
N GLU A 126 -4.00 -1.02 -19.20
CA GLU A 126 -3.64 -0.60 -20.56
C GLU A 126 -2.45 0.35 -20.58
N ALA A 127 -2.46 1.38 -19.72
CA ALA A 127 -1.39 2.39 -19.71
C ALA A 127 -0.02 1.83 -19.30
N GLY A 128 0.00 0.82 -18.41
CA GLY A 128 1.25 0.16 -18.00
C GLY A 128 1.52 -1.17 -18.70
N LYS A 129 0.67 -1.59 -19.65
CA LYS A 129 0.74 -2.86 -20.40
C LYS A 129 1.10 -4.07 -19.54
N ARG A 130 0.51 -4.17 -18.34
CA ARG A 130 0.83 -5.22 -17.36
C ARG A 130 -0.40 -5.67 -16.58
N TYR A 131 -0.30 -6.86 -15.98
CA TYR A 131 -1.30 -7.36 -15.05
C TYR A 131 -1.01 -6.89 -13.62
N LEU A 132 -2.04 -6.39 -12.93
CA LEU A 132 -1.99 -6.04 -11.51
C LEU A 132 -2.67 -7.11 -10.66
N LYS A 133 -1.99 -7.60 -9.62
CA LYS A 133 -2.58 -8.53 -8.64
C LYS A 133 -3.30 -7.71 -7.57
N LEU A 134 -4.63 -7.65 -7.64
CA LEU A 134 -5.45 -6.83 -6.76
C LEU A 134 -6.41 -7.68 -5.93
N ARG A 135 -6.61 -7.28 -4.67
CA ARG A 135 -7.69 -7.81 -3.84
C ARG A 135 -8.95 -6.95 -4.04
N LEU A 136 -9.90 -7.47 -4.81
CA LEU A 136 -11.07 -6.75 -5.29
C LEU A 136 -12.36 -7.33 -4.73
N SER A 137 -13.37 -6.50 -4.56
CA SER A 137 -14.74 -6.98 -4.37
C SER A 137 -15.38 -7.27 -5.72
N THR A 138 -16.36 -8.17 -5.77
CA THR A 138 -17.11 -8.47 -7.00
C THR A 138 -17.81 -7.25 -7.59
N LYS A 139 -18.27 -6.33 -6.73
CA LYS A 139 -18.85 -5.05 -7.19
C LYS A 139 -17.80 -4.12 -7.79
N ALA A 140 -16.57 -4.11 -7.26
CA ALA A 140 -15.48 -3.34 -7.85
C ALA A 140 -15.08 -3.88 -9.24
N LEU A 141 -15.07 -5.21 -9.42
CA LEU A 141 -14.84 -5.82 -10.74
C LEU A 141 -15.85 -5.30 -11.77
N LYS A 142 -17.15 -5.35 -11.45
CA LYS A 142 -18.21 -4.81 -12.32
C LYS A 142 -18.03 -3.31 -12.59
N THR A 143 -17.54 -2.53 -11.63
CA THR A 143 -17.29 -1.09 -11.84
C THR A 143 -16.09 -0.86 -12.75
N ILE A 144 -15.04 -1.68 -12.65
CA ILE A 144 -13.86 -1.62 -13.50
C ILE A 144 -14.24 -1.97 -14.95
N GLU A 145 -15.05 -3.01 -15.15
CA GLU A 145 -15.56 -3.39 -16.48
C GLU A 145 -16.37 -2.26 -17.14
N LYS A 146 -17.15 -1.51 -16.35
CA LYS A 146 -18.01 -0.42 -16.87
C LYS A 146 -17.28 0.89 -17.14
N ASN A 147 -16.42 1.31 -16.21
CA ASN A 147 -15.81 2.65 -16.22
C ASN A 147 -14.33 2.64 -16.61
N GLY A 148 -13.72 1.46 -16.73
CA GLY A 148 -12.27 1.30 -16.86
C GLY A 148 -11.53 1.36 -15.52
N LEU A 149 -10.32 0.82 -15.51
CA LEU A 149 -9.49 0.72 -14.29
C LEU A 149 -9.00 2.09 -13.81
N ASP A 150 -8.60 2.96 -14.73
CA ASP A 150 -7.99 4.25 -14.41
C ASP A 150 -8.99 5.21 -13.75
N ALA A 151 -10.23 5.26 -14.24
CA ALA A 151 -11.28 6.09 -13.66
C ALA A 151 -11.60 5.68 -12.22
N VAL A 152 -11.65 4.37 -11.96
CA VAL A 152 -11.94 3.82 -10.63
C VAL A 152 -10.75 4.05 -9.68
N ALA A 153 -9.52 3.92 -10.17
CA ALA A 153 -8.31 4.19 -9.39
C ALA A 153 -8.20 5.67 -8.99
N LYS A 154 -8.50 6.59 -9.92
CA LYS A 154 -8.54 8.04 -9.65
C LYS A 154 -9.57 8.38 -8.59
N LYS A 155 -10.80 7.85 -8.69
CA LYS A 155 -11.86 8.04 -7.68
C LYS A 155 -11.46 7.54 -6.29
N ALA A 156 -10.69 6.47 -6.23
CA ALA A 156 -10.22 5.91 -4.96
C ALA A 156 -8.92 6.55 -4.44
N GLY A 157 -8.27 7.42 -5.22
CA GLY A 157 -6.98 8.03 -4.86
C GLY A 157 -5.82 7.03 -4.77
N ILE A 158 -5.81 6.00 -5.63
CA ILE A 158 -4.82 4.92 -5.59
C ILE A 158 -3.86 5.01 -6.77
N ASP A 159 -2.56 5.03 -6.47
CA ASP A 159 -1.50 4.94 -7.48
C ASP A 159 -1.35 3.50 -7.99
N LEU A 160 -1.61 3.26 -9.27
CA LEU A 160 -1.49 1.94 -9.92
C LEU A 160 -0.03 1.51 -10.17
N ARG A 161 0.94 2.43 -10.11
CA ARG A 161 2.38 2.14 -10.32
C ARG A 161 3.01 1.40 -9.14
N LYS A 162 2.51 1.62 -7.92
CA LYS A 162 3.04 1.05 -6.67
C LYS A 162 2.46 -0.36 -6.38
N LYS A 163 1.68 -0.94 -7.30
CA LYS A 163 0.85 -2.13 -7.09
C LYS A 163 1.20 -3.27 -8.04
#